data_AF-A0ABD7YWN1-F1
#
_entry.id   AF-A0ABD7YWN1-F1
#
_cell.length_a   1.000
_cell.length_b   1.000
_cell.length_c   1.000
_cell.angle_alpha   90.00
_cell.angle_beta   90.00
_cell.angle_gamma   90.00
#
_symmetry.space_group_name_H-M   'P 1'
#
loop_
_entity.id
_entity.type
_entity.pdbx_description
1 polymer ?
#
loop_
_entity_poly.entity_id
_entity_poly.type
_entity_poly.pdbx_seq_one_letter_code
_entity_poly.pdbx_strand_id
1 'polypeptide(L)'
;MNRKEIIDRFRLALKVNDELEFKIGSHYWYLGPTSSNYGYKDKKGWVLYQFYSDDIIYISSEDPEVIMNIRIKGKTLLEHFIEFEEN
;
A
#
# COMPACT_ATOMS: atom_id res chain seq x y z
N MET A 1 -2.31 -18.52 4.73
CA MET A 1 -3.43 -17.82 4.07
C MET A 1 -3.40 -18.19 2.60
N ASN A 2 -4.52 -18.48 1.96
CA ASN A 2 -4.52 -18.71 0.51
C ASN A 2 -4.48 -17.37 -0.25
N ARG A 3 -4.12 -17.38 -1.53
CA ARG A 3 -4.00 -16.15 -2.33
C ARG A 3 -5.27 -15.31 -2.38
N LYS A 4 -6.44 -15.95 -2.39
CA LYS A 4 -7.72 -15.24 -2.39
C LYS A 4 -7.89 -14.45 -1.08
N GLU A 5 -7.60 -15.06 0.06
CA GLU A 5 -7.64 -14.41 1.37
C GLU A 5 -6.66 -13.24 1.47
N ILE A 6 -5.45 -13.36 0.90
CA ILE A 6 -4.47 -12.25 0.84
C ILE A 6 -5.03 -11.07 0.04
N ILE A 7 -5.56 -11.32 -1.15
CA ILE A 7 -6.17 -10.29 -2.01
C ILE A 7 -7.36 -9.63 -1.31
N ASP A 8 -8.22 -10.44 -0.69
CA ASP A 8 -9.39 -9.95 0.03
C ASP A 8 -9.00 -9.08 1.23
N ARG A 9 -7.92 -9.43 1.96
CA ARG A 9 -7.36 -8.61 3.04
C ARG A 9 -6.83 -7.27 2.53
N PHE A 10 -6.09 -7.26 1.42
CA PHE A 10 -5.63 -6.00 0.81
C PHE A 10 -6.82 -5.10 0.49
N ARG A 11 -7.80 -5.63 -0.25
CA ARG A 11 -9.02 -4.88 -0.61
C ARG A 11 -9.78 -4.38 0.62
N LEU A 12 -9.88 -5.20 1.67
CA LEU A 12 -10.55 -4.83 2.90
C LEU A 12 -9.84 -3.65 3.58
N ALA A 13 -8.51 -3.70 3.69
CA ALA A 13 -7.73 -2.61 4.27
C ALA A 13 -7.94 -1.30 3.51
N LEU A 14 -7.91 -1.34 2.16
CA LEU A 14 -8.23 -0.16 1.35
C LEU A 14 -9.65 0.36 1.59
N LYS A 15 -10.63 -0.54 1.74
CA LYS A 15 -12.03 -0.16 1.97
C LYS A 15 -12.26 0.49 3.33
N VAL A 16 -11.54 0.04 4.37
CA VAL A 16 -11.69 0.55 5.74
C VAL A 16 -10.64 1.58 6.12
N ASN A 17 -9.81 2.00 5.17
CA ASN A 17 -8.70 2.94 5.34
C ASN A 17 -7.68 2.48 6.40
N ASP A 18 -7.44 1.16 6.45
CA ASP A 18 -6.41 0.58 7.32
C ASP A 18 -5.04 0.63 6.64
N GLU A 19 -3.99 0.70 7.45
CA GLU A 19 -2.63 0.71 6.95
C GLU A 19 -2.15 -0.71 6.63
N LEU A 20 -1.52 -0.86 5.47
CA LEU A 20 -0.90 -2.11 5.05
C LEU A 20 0.62 -2.02 5.13
N GLU A 21 1.25 -3.04 5.68
CA GLU A 21 2.70 -3.20 5.68
C GLU A 21 3.14 -4.11 4.51
N PHE A 22 4.28 -3.77 3.92
CA PHE A 22 4.88 -4.45 2.78
C PHE A 22 6.38 -4.60 2.99
N LYS A 23 6.99 -5.47 2.18
CA LYS A 23 8.44 -5.48 1.95
C LYS A 23 8.72 -5.23 0.47
N ILE A 24 9.32 -4.09 0.13
CA ILE A 24 9.65 -3.71 -1.25
C ILE A 24 11.18 -3.66 -1.41
N GLY A 25 11.75 -4.76 -1.86
CA GLY A 25 13.20 -4.99 -1.82
C GLY A 25 13.65 -5.35 -0.41
N SER A 26 14.67 -4.64 0.11
CA SER A 26 15.23 -4.88 1.46
C SER A 26 14.55 -4.10 2.58
N HIS A 27 13.55 -3.26 2.27
CA HIS A 27 12.97 -2.31 3.23
C HIS A 27 11.48 -2.55 3.44
N TYR A 28 11.02 -2.21 4.64
CA TYR A 28 9.61 -2.19 5.01
C TYR A 28 8.96 -0.89 4.51
N TRP A 29 7.77 -1.02 3.96
CA TRP A 29 6.97 0.10 3.46
C TRP A 29 5.54 -0.01 4.00
N TYR A 30 4.87 1.13 4.08
CA TYR A 30 3.52 1.25 4.60
C TYR A 30 2.65 1.96 3.58
N LEU A 31 1.49 1.39 3.27
CA LEU A 31 0.46 2.00 2.45
C LEU A 31 -0.67 2.46 3.37
N GLY A 32 -0.78 3.77 3.57
CA GLY A 32 -1.80 4.37 4.42
C GLY A 32 -2.64 5.41 3.68
N PRO A 33 -3.85 5.72 4.16
CA PRO A 33 -4.66 6.79 3.58
C PRO A 33 -3.95 8.14 3.78
N THR A 34 -4.12 9.06 2.84
CA THR A 34 -3.53 10.41 2.92
C THR A 34 -3.97 11.18 4.16
N SER A 35 -5.16 10.91 4.68
CA SER A 35 -5.71 11.52 5.91
C SER A 35 -4.87 11.22 7.16
N SER A 36 -4.11 10.13 7.16
CA SER A 36 -3.20 9.74 8.24
C SER A 36 -1.80 10.36 8.09
N ASN A 37 -1.51 11.05 6.98
CA ASN A 37 -0.21 11.65 6.71
C ASN A 37 -0.28 13.18 6.71
N TYR A 38 0.47 13.84 7.61
CA TYR A 38 0.44 15.30 7.79
C TYR A 38 0.71 16.08 6.50
N GLY A 39 1.59 15.61 5.62
CA GLY A 39 1.92 16.30 4.36
C GLY A 39 0.87 16.16 3.26
N TYR A 40 -0.08 15.23 3.42
CA TYR A 40 -1.08 14.89 2.41
C TYR A 40 -2.52 14.91 2.94
N LYS A 41 -2.74 15.35 4.19
CA LYS A 41 -4.03 15.29 4.88
C LYS A 41 -5.21 15.91 4.12
N ASP A 42 -4.94 16.95 3.33
CA ASP A 42 -5.96 17.66 2.53
C ASP A 42 -6.16 17.06 1.12
N LYS A 43 -5.41 16.02 0.77
CA LYS A 43 -5.51 15.32 -0.51
C LYS A 43 -6.31 14.03 -0.34
N LYS A 44 -6.98 13.60 -1.40
CA LYS A 44 -7.63 12.30 -1.48
C LYS A 44 -6.69 11.26 -2.05
N GLY A 45 -6.71 10.05 -1.50
CA GLY A 45 -5.96 8.91 -1.99
C GLY A 45 -5.09 8.27 -0.91
N TRP A 46 -3.96 7.72 -1.34
CA TRP A 46 -3.08 6.92 -0.49
C TRP A 46 -1.63 7.39 -0.58
N VAL A 47 -0.84 7.03 0.42
CA VAL A 47 0.60 7.26 0.46
C VAL A 47 1.31 5.95 0.75
N LEU A 48 2.32 5.65 -0.06
CA LEU A 48 3.27 4.58 0.19
C LEU A 48 4.55 5.21 0.74
N TYR A 49 4.97 4.83 1.94
CA TYR A 49 6.09 5.48 2.63
C TYR A 49 6.94 4.49 3.44
N GLN A 50 8.15 4.91 3.83
CA GLN A 50 9.00 4.17 4.77
C GLN A 50 9.09 4.94 6.09
N PHE A 51 9.05 4.24 7.23
CA PHE A 51 9.36 4.87 8.51
C PHE A 51 10.81 5.36 8.53
N TYR A 52 11.03 6.56 9.09
CA TYR A 52 12.35 7.19 9.23
C TYR A 52 13.07 7.51 7.89
N SER A 53 12.34 7.56 6.77
CA SER A 53 12.84 8.06 5.49
C SER A 53 11.94 9.19 4.97
N ASP A 54 12.51 10.05 4.12
CA ASP A 54 11.75 11.05 3.35
C ASP A 54 11.11 10.45 2.08
N ASP A 55 11.30 9.15 1.84
CA ASP A 55 10.71 8.43 0.71
C ASP A 55 9.19 8.28 0.87
N ILE A 56 8.45 9.09 0.11
CA ILE A 56 6.99 9.05 0.05
C ILE A 56 6.54 9.05 -1.41
N ILE A 57 5.63 8.14 -1.74
CA ILE A 57 4.97 8.07 -3.04
C ILE A 57 3.48 8.34 -2.82
N TYR A 58 3.01 9.44 -3.37
CA TYR A 58 1.60 9.78 -3.36
C TYR A 58 0.84 9.08 -4.49
N ILE A 59 -0.28 8.48 -4.13
CA ILE A 59 -1.19 7.76 -5.01
C ILE A 59 -2.51 8.54 -5.04
N SER A 60 -2.75 9.27 -6.13
CA SER A 60 -3.96 10.08 -6.33
C SER A 60 -5.16 9.25 -6.80
N SER A 61 -5.48 8.19 -6.06
CA SER A 61 -6.63 7.33 -6.33
C SER A 61 -7.18 6.76 -5.02
N GLU A 62 -8.49 6.61 -4.95
CA GLU A 62 -9.20 5.88 -3.89
C GLU A 62 -9.74 4.53 -4.41
N ASP A 63 -9.59 4.24 -5.71
CA ASP A 63 -10.03 2.98 -6.33
C ASP A 63 -9.06 1.84 -5.96
N PRO A 64 -9.53 0.79 -5.26
CA PRO A 64 -8.70 -0.34 -4.87
C PRO A 64 -7.98 -1.01 -6.03
N GLU A 65 -8.64 -1.19 -7.17
CA GLU A 65 -8.06 -1.89 -8.32
C GLU A 65 -6.93 -1.05 -8.93
N VAL A 66 -7.07 0.28 -8.96
CA VAL A 66 -5.99 1.17 -9.38
C VAL A 66 -4.82 1.09 -8.41
N ILE A 67 -5.07 1.18 -7.11
CA ILE A 67 -4.02 1.18 -6.07
C ILE A 67 -3.25 -0.15 -6.10
N MET A 68 -3.95 -1.29 -6.09
CA MET A 68 -3.33 -2.62 -6.11
C MET A 68 -2.43 -2.84 -7.32
N ASN A 69 -2.75 -2.25 -8.47
CA ASN A 69 -2.01 -2.41 -9.72
C ASN A 69 -0.86 -1.39 -9.93
N ILE A 70 -0.64 -0.46 -8.98
CA ILE A 70 0.52 0.46 -9.07
C ILE A 70 1.81 -0.32 -9.03
N ARG A 71 2.70 -0.02 -9.98
CA ARG A 71 3.98 -0.73 -10.13
C ARG A 71 5.12 0.01 -9.44
N ILE A 72 5.81 -0.70 -8.54
CA ILE A 72 7.02 -0.26 -7.85
C ILE A 72 8.10 -1.32 -8.06
N LYS A 73 9.29 -0.92 -8.53
CA LYS A 73 10.41 -1.85 -8.82
C LYS A 73 10.01 -3.05 -9.69
N GLY A 74 9.13 -2.84 -10.67
CA GLY A 74 8.73 -3.87 -11.64
C GLY A 74 7.59 -4.80 -11.21
N LYS A 75 7.10 -4.73 -9.97
CA LYS A 75 5.93 -5.48 -9.49
C LYS A 75 4.83 -4.54 -9.01
N THR A 76 3.59 -4.97 -9.10
CA THR A 76 2.42 -4.30 -8.53
C THR A 76 2.48 -4.29 -7.00
N LEU A 77 1.75 -3.38 -6.34
CA LEU A 77 1.63 -3.39 -4.88
C LEU A 77 1.02 -4.71 -4.39
N LEU A 78 0.04 -5.26 -5.11
CA LEU A 78 -0.54 -6.55 -4.77
C LEU A 78 0.48 -7.69 -4.85
N GLU A 79 1.34 -7.72 -5.87
CA GLU A 79 2.41 -8.72 -5.96
C GLU A 79 3.40 -8.61 -4.80
N HIS A 80 3.81 -7.39 -4.41
CA HIS A 80 4.66 -7.18 -3.23
C HIS A 80 3.97 -7.65 -1.94
N PHE A 81 2.66 -7.39 -1.80
CA PHE A 81 1.91 -7.81 -0.62
C PHE A 81 1.76 -9.33 -0.53
N ILE A 82 1.48 -10.00 -1.67
CA ILE A 82 1.43 -11.46 -1.73
C ILE A 82 2.77 -12.05 -1.32
N GLU A 83 3.88 -11.54 -1.86
CA GLU A 83 5.21 -12.01 -1.47
C GLU A 83 5.52 -11.76 0.00
N PHE A 84 5.05 -10.65 0.58
CA PHE A 84 5.24 -10.37 1.99
C PHE A 84 4.47 -11.33 2.90
N GLU A 85 3.22 -11.65 2.56
CA GLU A 85 2.35 -12.54 3.35
C GLU A 85 2.64 -14.03 3.15
N GLU A 86 3.29 -14.41 2.05
CA GLU A 86 3.71 -15.79 1.75
C GLU A 86 5.10 -16.14 2.35
N ASN A 87 5.87 -15.17 2.84
CA ASN A 87 7.20 -15.36 3.46
C ASN A 87 7.16 -15.23 4.99
#